data_AF-A0AAW2L2C5-F1
#
_entry.id   AF-A0AAW2L2C5-F1
#
_cell.length_a   1.000
_cell.length_b   1.000
_cell.length_c   1.000
_cell.angle_alpha   90.00
_cell.angle_beta   90.00
_cell.angle_gamma   90.00
#
_symmetry.space_group_name_H-M   'P 1'
#
loop_
_entity.id
_entity.type
_entity.pdbx_description
1 polymer ?
#
loop_
_entity_poly.entity_id
_entity_poly.type
_entity_poly.pdbx_seq_one_letter_code
_entity_poly.pdbx_strand_id
1 'polypeptide(L)'
;MARILTYPERVSHHNIEKLRQCVRNGPNKYPGAKFIRQPDGTEISLMFSSRKRHADELKYGYIVDRHLEDGDVVLFNRQPSLHRMSIMSHRARIMPWRTLRFNESVCNPYNADFDGDEMNMHVPQTEEARTEALMLMGLLQFGLLCTFFDF
;
A
#
# COMPACT_ATOMS: atom_id res chain seq x y z
N MET A 1 -9.91 3.63 0.03
CA MET A 1 -8.47 3.92 -0.05
C MET A 1 -7.61 2.67 -0.28
N ALA A 2 -7.71 1.57 0.48
CA ALA A 2 -6.93 0.34 0.23
C ALA A 2 -7.17 -0.26 -1.16
N ARG A 3 -8.41 -0.13 -1.68
CA ARG A 3 -8.75 -0.51 -3.07
C ARG A 3 -8.31 0.51 -4.12
N ILE A 4 -7.92 1.72 -3.71
CA ILE A 4 -7.58 2.82 -4.61
C ILE A 4 -6.06 2.83 -4.84
N LEU A 5 -5.30 2.80 -3.75
CA LEU A 5 -3.85 2.73 -3.77
C LEU A 5 -3.40 1.29 -4.06
N THR A 6 -2.34 1.17 -4.85
CA THR A 6 -1.77 -0.11 -5.26
C THR A 6 -0.28 -0.17 -4.98
N TYR A 7 0.20 -1.40 -4.80
CA TYR A 7 1.61 -1.71 -4.69
C TYR A 7 2.02 -2.66 -5.84
N PRO A 8 3.06 -2.32 -6.61
CA PRO A 8 3.54 -3.14 -7.71
C PRO A 8 4.36 -4.31 -7.16
N GLU A 9 3.74 -5.49 -7.03
CA GLU A 9 4.43 -6.68 -6.55
C GLU A 9 4.93 -7.53 -7.72
N ARG A 10 6.24 -7.82 -7.75
CA ARG A 10 6.83 -8.70 -8.76
C ARG A 10 6.46 -10.16 -8.49
N VAL A 11 5.97 -10.84 -9.51
CA VAL A 11 5.60 -12.26 -9.46
C VAL A 11 6.86 -13.11 -9.32
N SER A 12 6.88 -13.88 -8.23
CA SER A 12 7.93 -14.81 -7.83
C SER A 12 7.32 -16.17 -7.46
N HIS A 13 8.16 -17.17 -7.23
CA HIS A 13 7.72 -18.50 -6.84
C HIS A 13 6.97 -18.53 -5.49
N HIS A 14 7.25 -17.59 -4.58
CA HIS A 14 6.62 -17.54 -3.26
C HIS A 14 5.23 -16.90 -3.27
N ASN A 15 4.98 -15.93 -4.17
CA ASN A 15 3.77 -15.09 -4.14
C ASN A 15 2.82 -15.34 -5.32
N ILE A 16 3.19 -16.18 -6.29
CA ILE A 16 2.41 -16.36 -7.51
C ILE A 16 0.95 -16.76 -7.24
N GLU A 17 0.71 -17.68 -6.31
CA GLU A 17 -0.67 -18.14 -6.03
C GLU A 17 -1.53 -17.05 -5.39
N LYS A 18 -0.93 -16.26 -4.49
CA LYS A 18 -1.55 -15.07 -3.91
C LYS A 18 -1.91 -14.06 -5.00
N LEU A 19 -0.96 -13.73 -5.88
CA LEU A 19 -1.16 -12.73 -6.94
C LEU A 19 -2.19 -13.20 -7.97
N ARG A 20 -2.23 -14.49 -8.30
CA ARG A 20 -3.30 -15.09 -9.12
C ARG A 20 -4.67 -14.85 -8.51
N GLN A 21 -4.80 -15.07 -7.20
CA GLN A 21 -6.06 -14.82 -6.51
C GLN A 21 -6.45 -13.34 -6.51
N CYS A 22 -5.49 -12.42 -6.33
CA CYS A 22 -5.72 -10.98 -6.44
C CYS A 22 -6.20 -10.58 -7.84
N VAL A 23 -5.58 -11.13 -8.90
CA VAL A 23 -6.00 -10.93 -10.29
C VAL A 23 -7.41 -11.45 -10.54
N ARG A 24 -7.75 -12.65 -10.03
CA ARG A 24 -9.10 -13.24 -10.15
C ARG A 24 -10.16 -12.37 -9.47
N ASN A 25 -9.86 -11.84 -8.29
CA ASN A 25 -10.73 -10.94 -7.54
C ASN A 25 -10.93 -9.60 -8.28
N GLY A 26 -9.90 -9.12 -8.98
CA GLY A 26 -9.93 -7.88 -9.77
C GLY A 26 -10.02 -6.62 -8.90
N PRO A 27 -10.36 -5.46 -9.48
CA PRO A 27 -10.28 -4.17 -8.79
C PRO A 27 -11.42 -3.93 -7.79
N ASN A 28 -12.51 -4.71 -7.91
CA ASN A 28 -13.74 -4.45 -7.16
C ASN A 28 -13.86 -5.25 -5.86
N LYS A 29 -13.04 -6.30 -5.68
CA LYS A 29 -13.06 -7.15 -4.50
C LYS A 29 -11.71 -7.07 -3.80
N TYR A 30 -11.72 -6.84 -2.49
CA TYR A 30 -10.53 -6.84 -1.65
C TYR A 30 -10.34 -8.22 -0.99
N PRO A 31 -9.11 -8.76 -0.88
CA PRO A 31 -7.88 -8.31 -1.55
C PRO A 31 -7.94 -8.57 -3.06
N GLY A 32 -7.36 -7.68 -3.87
CA GLY A 32 -7.53 -7.69 -5.33
C GLY A 32 -6.39 -6.96 -6.05
N ALA A 33 -6.54 -6.72 -7.35
CA ALA A 33 -5.55 -6.04 -8.16
C ALA A 33 -6.20 -5.20 -9.26
N LYS A 34 -5.50 -4.14 -9.70
CA LYS A 34 -5.96 -3.24 -10.76
C LYS A 34 -5.29 -3.49 -12.10
N PHE A 35 -3.97 -3.69 -12.10
CA PHE A 35 -3.19 -3.80 -13.33
C PHE A 35 -2.23 -4.98 -13.27
N ILE A 36 -1.90 -5.50 -14.45
CA ILE A 36 -0.79 -6.42 -14.67
C ILE A 36 0.15 -5.75 -15.66
N ARG A 37 1.42 -5.62 -15.30
CA ARG A 37 2.47 -5.14 -16.18
C ARG A 37 3.35 -6.30 -16.60
N GLN A 38 3.48 -6.46 -17.90
CA GLN A 38 4.30 -7.47 -18.51
C GLN A 38 5.74 -6.95 -18.70
N PRO A 39 6.74 -7.84 -18.82
CA PRO A 39 8.14 -7.43 -19.03
C PRO A 39 8.40 -6.68 -20.34
N ASP A 40 7.51 -6.83 -21.33
CA ASP A 40 7.54 -6.11 -22.61
C ASP A 40 7.06 -4.65 -22.48
N GLY A 41 6.61 -4.23 -21.28
CA GLY A 41 6.04 -2.91 -21.02
C GLY A 41 4.52 -2.84 -21.22
N THR A 42 3.87 -3.92 -21.63
CA THR A 42 2.41 -3.95 -21.81
C THR A 42 1.71 -3.90 -20.45
N GLU A 43 0.83 -2.92 -20.28
CA GLU A 43 -0.03 -2.79 -19.09
C GLU A 43 -1.47 -3.21 -19.40
N ILE A 44 -1.99 -4.15 -18.62
CA ILE A 44 -3.33 -4.72 -18.76
C ILE A 44 -4.19 -4.27 -17.59
N SER A 45 -5.28 -3.55 -17.88
CA SER A 45 -6.30 -3.21 -16.88
C SER A 45 -7.22 -4.39 -16.57
N LEU A 46 -7.41 -4.71 -15.29
CA LEU A 46 -8.29 -5.76 -14.78
C LEU A 46 -9.77 -5.34 -14.66
N MET A 47 -10.09 -4.10 -15.04
CA MET A 47 -11.45 -3.57 -14.99
C MET A 47 -12.36 -4.25 -16.01
N PHE A 48 -11.89 -4.37 -17.26
CA PHE A 48 -12.68 -4.88 -18.41
C PHE A 48 -12.13 -6.18 -19.02
N SER A 49 -11.00 -6.70 -18.54
CA SER A 49 -10.34 -7.87 -19.12
C SER A 49 -10.80 -9.20 -18.51
N SER A 50 -10.50 -10.30 -19.20
CA SER A 50 -10.81 -11.66 -18.73
C SER A 50 -9.86 -12.06 -17.59
N ARG A 51 -10.29 -11.77 -16.36
CA ARG A 51 -9.51 -11.98 -15.12
C ARG A 51 -9.03 -13.42 -14.94
N LYS A 52 -9.88 -14.40 -15.25
CA LYS A 52 -9.54 -15.83 -15.13
C LYS A 52 -8.37 -16.19 -16.02
N ARG A 53 -8.45 -15.80 -17.30
CA ARG A 53 -7.41 -16.06 -18.29
C ARG A 53 -6.08 -15.43 -17.89
N HIS A 54 -6.08 -14.15 -17.50
CA HIS A 54 -4.85 -13.46 -17.10
C HIS A 54 -4.24 -14.01 -15.81
N ALA A 55 -5.04 -14.54 -14.88
CA ALA A 55 -4.53 -15.22 -13.70
C ALA A 55 -3.84 -16.54 -14.06
N ASP A 56 -4.44 -17.33 -14.95
CA ASP A 56 -3.88 -18.63 -15.35
C ASP A 56 -2.62 -18.45 -16.21
N GLU A 57 -2.58 -17.42 -17.07
CA GLU A 57 -1.44 -17.04 -17.90
C GLU A 57 -0.35 -16.24 -17.15
N LEU A 58 -0.52 -15.96 -15.85
CA LEU A 58 0.44 -15.17 -15.07
C LEU A 58 1.79 -15.91 -14.95
N LYS A 59 2.88 -15.23 -15.33
CA LYS A 59 4.25 -15.77 -15.36
C LYS A 59 5.17 -15.04 -14.37
N TYR A 60 6.28 -15.70 -14.02
CA TYR A 60 7.33 -15.07 -13.23
C TYR A 60 7.93 -13.86 -13.95
N GLY A 61 8.26 -12.82 -13.16
CA GLY A 61 8.78 -11.57 -13.68
C GLY A 61 7.72 -10.56 -14.12
N TYR A 62 6.44 -10.95 -14.19
CA TYR A 62 5.34 -10.00 -14.35
C TYR A 62 5.21 -9.17 -13.07
N ILE A 63 4.62 -8.00 -13.16
CA ILE A 63 4.33 -7.14 -12.01
C ILE A 63 2.82 -7.01 -11.90
N VAL A 64 2.29 -7.18 -10.69
CA VAL A 64 0.86 -7.03 -10.41
C VAL A 64 0.68 -5.85 -9.47
N ASP A 65 -0.08 -4.86 -9.92
CA ASP A 65 -0.49 -3.73 -9.09
C ASP A 65 -1.65 -4.17 -8.20
N ARG A 66 -1.30 -4.85 -7.11
CA ARG A 66 -2.27 -5.33 -6.13
C ARG A 66 -2.75 -4.18 -5.24
N HIS A 67 -3.92 -4.34 -4.65
CA HIS A 67 -4.38 -3.46 -3.58
C HIS A 67 -3.35 -3.44 -2.44
N LEU A 68 -3.33 -2.33 -1.70
CA LEU A 68 -2.55 -2.25 -0.47
C LEU A 68 -3.00 -3.38 0.48
N GLU A 69 -2.06 -3.95 1.23
CA GLU A 69 -2.31 -5.03 2.18
C GLU A 69 -1.72 -4.72 3.55
N ASP A 70 -2.10 -5.52 4.55
CA ASP A 70 -1.54 -5.43 5.88
C ASP A 70 -0.02 -5.65 5.86
N GLY A 71 0.71 -4.78 6.55
CA GLY A 71 2.17 -4.80 6.63
C GLY A 71 2.89 -4.03 5.52
N ASP A 72 2.17 -3.49 4.53
CA ASP A 72 2.78 -2.60 3.54
C ASP A 72 3.30 -1.32 4.19
N VAL A 73 4.40 -0.81 3.67
CA VAL A 73 5.02 0.43 4.18
C VAL A 73 4.34 1.61 3.52
N VAL A 74 3.93 2.57 4.32
CA VAL A 74 3.30 3.81 3.87
C VAL A 74 3.92 5.00 4.59
N LEU A 75 3.95 6.14 3.92
CA LEU A 75 4.46 7.39 4.46
C LEU A 75 3.30 8.30 4.80
N PHE A 76 3.28 8.80 6.02
CA PHE A 76 2.29 9.76 6.49
C PHE A 76 2.90 11.15 6.61
N ASN A 77 2.17 12.15 6.12
CA ASN A 77 2.55 13.55 6.20
C ASN A 77 1.38 14.40 6.73
N ARG A 78 1.62 15.25 7.74
CA ARG A 78 0.69 16.33 8.13
C ARG A 78 1.25 17.67 7.67
N GLN A 79 0.43 18.45 6.95
CA GLN A 79 0.78 19.83 6.57
C GLN A 79 0.38 20.80 7.69
N PRO A 80 1.15 21.86 7.95
CA PRO A 80 2.43 22.23 7.33
C PRO A 80 3.61 21.40 7.87
N SER A 81 4.50 20.98 6.96
CA SER A 81 5.66 20.16 7.31
C SER A 81 6.82 21.02 7.85
N LEU A 82 6.73 21.47 9.11
CA LEU A 82 7.71 22.37 9.74
C LEU A 82 9.04 21.71 10.13
N HIS A 83 9.05 20.38 10.28
CA HIS A 83 10.21 19.63 10.75
C HIS A 83 10.35 18.29 10.04
N ARG A 84 11.55 17.71 10.05
CA ARG A 84 11.86 16.42 9.40
C ARG A 84 10.98 15.27 9.89
N MET A 85 10.47 15.35 11.12
CA MET A 85 9.53 14.37 11.69
C MET A 85 8.08 14.53 11.21
N SER A 86 7.77 15.55 10.40
CA SER A 86 6.44 15.70 9.78
C SER A 86 6.13 14.61 8.76
N ILE A 87 7.14 13.86 8.29
CA ILE A 87 6.97 12.70 7.42
C ILE A 87 7.61 11.50 8.09
N MET A 88 6.83 10.45 8.34
CA MET A 88 7.33 9.21 8.92
C MET A 88 6.74 8.01 8.21
N SER A 89 7.47 6.89 8.23
CA SER A 89 6.97 5.63 7.70
C SER A 89 6.21 4.84 8.76
N HIS A 90 5.14 4.19 8.32
CA HIS A 90 4.26 3.37 9.13
C HIS A 90 3.93 2.07 8.39
N ARG A 91 3.38 1.11 9.13
CA ARG A 91 2.86 -0.14 8.57
C ARG A 91 1.34 -0.07 8.42
N ALA A 92 0.88 -0.38 7.22
CA ALA A 92 -0.52 -0.51 6.88
C ALA A 92 -1.18 -1.67 7.61
N ARG A 93 -2.44 -1.49 7.98
CA ARG A 93 -3.35 -2.46 8.55
C ARG A 93 -4.76 -2.11 8.13
N ILE A 94 -5.40 -2.92 7.32
CA ILE A 94 -6.66 -2.60 6.68
C ILE A 94 -7.80 -2.91 7.65
N MET A 95 -8.71 -1.95 7.79
CA MET A 95 -9.82 -2.02 8.74
C MET A 95 -11.01 -1.28 8.16
N PRO A 96 -12.25 -1.69 8.54
CA PRO A 96 -13.44 -0.93 8.21
C PRO A 96 -13.33 0.55 8.62
N TRP A 97 -14.21 1.38 8.07
CA TRP A 97 -14.31 2.83 8.26
C TRP A 97 -13.44 3.69 7.34
N ARG A 98 -13.80 4.97 7.20
CA ARG A 98 -13.18 5.95 6.28
C ARG A 98 -12.26 6.95 6.98
N THR A 99 -11.62 6.55 8.06
CA THR A 99 -10.72 7.41 8.82
C THR A 99 -9.32 6.81 8.88
N LEU A 100 -8.31 7.66 8.77
CA LEU A 100 -6.92 7.30 9.06
C LEU A 100 -6.77 7.23 10.57
N ARG A 101 -6.23 6.12 11.05
CA ARG A 101 -6.01 5.91 12.48
C ARG A 101 -4.51 5.73 12.71
N PHE A 102 -4.00 6.42 13.71
CA PHE A 102 -2.65 6.24 14.19
C PHE A 102 -2.61 6.23 15.73
N ASN A 103 -1.52 5.76 16.30
CA ASN A 103 -1.39 5.63 17.75
C ASN A 103 -1.19 7.01 18.39
N GLU A 104 -1.80 7.22 19.55
CA GLU A 104 -1.74 8.49 20.29
C GLU A 104 -0.31 8.95 20.61
N SER A 105 0.61 8.01 20.84
CA SER A 105 2.03 8.32 21.10
C SER A 105 2.71 9.04 19.93
N VAL A 106 2.12 8.98 18.73
CA VAL A 106 2.62 9.65 17.51
C VAL A 106 1.94 10.99 17.26
N CYS A 107 1.01 11.42 18.11
CA CYS A 107 0.37 12.73 17.96
C CYS A 107 1.36 13.88 18.11
N ASN A 108 2.29 13.79 19.07
CA ASN A 108 3.29 14.83 19.34
C ASN A 108 4.14 15.22 18.11
N PRO A 109 4.79 14.28 17.38
CA PRO A 109 5.55 14.63 16.19
C PRO A 109 4.71 15.08 15.00
N TYR A 110 3.41 14.77 14.95
CA TYR A 110 2.51 15.33 13.94
C TYR A 110 1.85 16.64 14.41
N ASN A 111 1.98 17.00 15.69
CA ASN A 111 1.23 18.07 16.35
C ASN A 111 -0.30 17.94 16.12
N ALA A 112 -0.81 16.70 16.15
CA ALA A 112 -2.20 16.37 15.84
C ALA A 112 -3.06 16.28 17.11
N ASP A 113 -4.31 16.74 17.07
CA ASP A 113 -5.24 16.81 18.21
C ASP A 113 -6.64 16.22 17.92
N PHE A 114 -6.82 15.55 16.79
CA PHE A 114 -8.03 14.80 16.39
C PHE A 114 -9.33 15.63 16.32
N ASP A 115 -9.24 16.94 16.13
CA ASP A 115 -10.40 17.84 16.02
C ASP A 115 -11.01 17.94 14.61
N GLY A 116 -10.41 17.25 13.64
CA GLY A 116 -10.72 17.39 12.21
C GLY A 116 -9.50 17.41 11.29
N ASP A 117 -8.30 17.18 11.84
CA ASP A 117 -7.05 17.09 11.09
C ASP A 117 -7.11 16.21 9.83
N GLU A 118 -6.58 16.74 8.73
CA GLU A 118 -6.35 16.02 7.48
C GLU A 118 -4.87 15.65 7.33
N MET A 119 -4.60 14.42 6.91
CA MET A 119 -3.24 13.91 6.69
C MET A 119 -3.12 13.25 5.32
N ASN A 120 -1.98 13.47 4.68
CA ASN A 120 -1.65 12.87 3.40
C ASN A 120 -0.94 11.53 3.61
N MET A 121 -1.16 10.63 2.65
CA MET A 121 -0.47 9.35 2.61
C MET A 121 0.15 9.07 1.25
N HIS A 122 1.38 8.58 1.29
CA HIS A 122 2.15 8.20 0.11
C HIS A 122 2.58 6.74 0.23
N VAL A 123 2.44 5.98 -0.87
CA VAL A 123 2.84 4.57 -0.94
C VAL A 123 4.08 4.47 -1.81
N PRO A 124 5.27 4.17 -1.26
CA PRO A 124 6.47 3.94 -2.06
C PRO A 124 6.26 2.76 -3.01
N GLN A 125 6.64 2.93 -4.28
CA GLN A 125 6.37 1.97 -5.34
C GLN A 125 7.55 1.03 -5.62
N THR A 126 8.79 1.46 -5.36
CA THR A 126 9.98 0.61 -5.56
C THR A 126 10.37 -0.09 -4.26
N GLU A 127 10.93 -1.29 -4.38
CA GLU A 127 11.46 -2.03 -3.22
C GLU A 127 12.60 -1.26 -2.51
N GLU A 128 13.40 -0.52 -3.27
CA GLU A 128 14.46 0.35 -2.76
C GLU A 128 13.88 1.46 -1.88
N ALA A 129 12.90 2.23 -2.39
CA ALA A 129 12.26 3.30 -1.63
C ALA A 129 11.49 2.76 -0.42
N ARG A 130 10.88 1.58 -0.53
CA ARG A 130 10.24 0.89 0.58
C ARG A 130 11.24 0.53 1.67
N THR A 131 12.41 0.01 1.29
CA THR A 131 13.48 -0.36 2.23
C THR A 131 14.08 0.88 2.87
N GLU A 132 14.33 1.93 2.10
CA GLU A 132 14.83 3.22 2.58
C GLU A 132 13.85 3.86 3.57
N ALA A 133 12.56 3.91 3.21
CA ALA A 133 11.50 4.38 4.09
C ALA A 133 11.48 3.59 5.40
N LEU A 134 11.56 2.26 5.33
CA LEU A 134 11.52 1.40 6.51
C LEU A 134 12.77 1.54 7.40
N MET A 135 13.95 1.75 6.82
CA MET A 135 15.23 1.79 7.54
C MET A 135 15.58 3.19 8.06
N LEU A 136 15.33 4.24 7.26
CA LEU A 136 15.72 5.62 7.57
C LEU A 136 14.58 6.46 8.13
N MET A 137 13.35 6.18 7.69
CA MET A 137 12.14 6.88 8.14
C MET A 137 11.24 5.99 9.00
N GLY A 138 11.66 4.75 9.24
CA GLY A 138 11.02 3.83 10.17
C GLY A 138 11.34 4.25 11.58
N LEU A 139 10.29 4.34 12.40
CA LEU A 139 10.41 4.49 13.83
C LEU A 139 11.01 3.20 14.43
N LEU A 140 12.31 2.97 14.21
CA LEU A 140 13.11 1.91 14.83
C LEU A 140 13.07 1.95 16.36
N GLN A 141 12.54 3.02 16.95
CA GLN A 141 12.57 3.24 18.39
C GLN A 141 11.22 3.04 19.11
N PHE A 142 10.08 2.90 18.42
CA PHE A 142 8.78 2.92 19.12
C PHE A 142 7.72 1.91 18.68
N GLY A 143 7.97 0.96 17.77
CA GLY A 143 7.02 -0.16 17.56
C GLY A 143 5.58 0.28 17.20
N LEU A 144 5.42 1.44 16.58
CA LEU A 144 4.11 2.01 16.29
C LEU A 144 3.55 1.37 15.02
N LEU A 145 2.84 0.27 15.22
CA LEU A 145 1.85 -0.26 14.28
C LEU A 145 0.75 0.78 14.12
N CYS A 146 0.70 1.51 13.00
CA CYS A 146 -0.51 2.26 12.67
C CYS A 146 -0.54 2.82 11.24
N THR A 147 -1.39 2.26 10.39
CA THR A 147 -2.04 3.01 9.31
C THR A 147 -3.25 2.22 8.85
N PHE A 148 -4.46 2.77 8.95
CA PHE A 148 -5.66 2.00 8.67
C PHE A 148 -6.45 2.49 7.46
N PHE A 149 -6.99 1.52 6.70
CA PHE A 149 -7.70 1.77 5.46
C PHE A 149 -8.91 0.87 5.26
N ASP A 150 -10.04 1.50 4.96
CA ASP A 150 -11.29 1.04 4.31
C ASP A 150 -12.37 0.24 5.07
N PHE A 151 -13.50 0.94 5.30
CA PHE A 151 -14.80 0.83 4.59
C PHE A 151 -15.61 2.14 4.68
#